data_AF-A0A7J0H003-F1
#
_entry.id   AF-A0A7J0H003-F1
#
_cell.length_a   1.000
_cell.length_b   1.000
_cell.length_c   1.000
_cell.angle_alpha   90.00
_cell.angle_beta   90.00
_cell.angle_gamma   90.00
#
_symmetry.space_group_name_H-M   'P 1'
#
loop_
_entity.id
_entity.type
_entity.pdbx_description
1 polymer ?
#
loop_
_entity_poly.entity_id
_entity_poly.type
_entity_poly.pdbx_seq_one_letter_code
_entity_poly.pdbx_strand_id
1 'polypeptide(L)'
;MHNVIEVSKDDFERCTQEKCLNIYPLGPVVVNFTDVGEHYFYSGVGIQCELGQKFHFTVVLGKGSSGRIHSSLRAVVTAPAPSFSAAAAIPIHCWGMAAGFISLVAWLLV
;
A
#
# COMPACT_ATOMS: atom_id res chain seq x y z
N MET A 1 -10.32 2.49 14.59
CA MET A 1 -11.74 2.08 14.45
C MET A 1 -12.16 2.47 13.06
N HIS A 2 -12.83 1.56 12.34
CA HIS A 2 -13.18 1.72 10.94
C HIS A 2 -14.58 1.18 10.72
N ASN A 3 -15.32 1.82 9.82
CA ASN A 3 -16.50 1.26 9.18
C ASN A 3 -16.27 1.17 7.67
N VAL A 4 -17.20 0.55 6.97
CA VAL A 4 -17.26 0.59 5.51
C VAL A 4 -18.59 1.20 5.14
N ILE A 5 -18.59 2.21 4.28
CA ILE A 5 -19.81 2.79 3.72
C ILE A 5 -19.73 2.76 2.20
N GLU A 6 -20.84 2.42 1.56
CA GLU A 6 -21.04 2.52 0.12
C GLU A 6 -21.72 3.84 -0.18
N VAL A 7 -21.22 4.58 -1.17
CA VAL A 7 -21.68 5.95 -1.45
C VAL A 7 -21.82 6.20 -2.95
N SER A 8 -22.34 7.38 -3.31
CA SER A 8 -22.25 7.89 -4.68
C SER A 8 -20.80 8.24 -5.07
N LYS A 9 -20.52 8.31 -6.38
CA LYS A 9 -19.22 8.76 -6.91
C LYS A 9 -18.81 10.13 -6.37
N ASP A 10 -19.76 11.08 -6.41
CA ASP A 10 -19.56 12.45 -5.95
C ASP A 10 -19.15 12.50 -4.47
N ASP A 11 -19.80 11.70 -3.64
CA ASP A 11 -19.49 11.55 -2.22
C ASP A 11 -18.13 10.89 -1.97
N PHE A 12 -17.75 9.92 -2.80
CA PHE A 12 -16.45 9.25 -2.72
C PHE A 12 -15.29 10.17 -3.11
N GLU A 13 -15.49 11.06 -4.08
CA GLU A 13 -14.49 12.03 -4.49
C GLU A 13 -14.28 13.10 -3.41
N ARG A 14 -15.38 13.59 -2.82
CA ARG A 14 -15.35 14.66 -1.81
C ARG A 14 -15.25 14.17 -0.36
N CYS A 15 -15.30 12.86 -0.13
CA CYS A 15 -15.42 12.27 1.20
C CYS A 15 -16.64 12.79 1.99
N THR A 16 -17.76 13.02 1.31
CA THR A 16 -19.03 13.45 1.92
C THR A 16 -19.99 12.28 2.11
N GLN A 17 -20.94 12.40 3.04
CA GLN A 17 -21.91 11.34 3.37
C GLN A 17 -23.34 11.75 3.01
N GLU A 18 -23.52 12.59 1.99
CA GLU A 18 -24.85 13.10 1.61
C GLU A 18 -25.74 11.97 1.07
N LYS A 19 -25.16 11.06 0.29
CA LYS A 19 -25.85 9.91 -0.30
C LYS A 19 -25.14 8.60 0.03
N CYS A 20 -25.36 8.14 1.25
CA CYS A 20 -24.98 6.79 1.69
C CYS A 20 -25.94 5.75 1.11
N LEU A 21 -25.40 4.78 0.38
CA LEU A 21 -26.15 3.65 -0.19
C LEU A 21 -26.24 2.51 0.81
N ASN A 22 -25.12 2.17 1.47
CA ASN A 22 -25.03 1.14 2.50
C ASN A 22 -24.04 1.53 3.59
N ILE A 23 -24.25 1.02 4.81
CA ILE A 23 -23.37 1.24 5.97
C ILE A 23 -23.10 -0.09 6.68
N TYR A 24 -21.82 -0.39 6.88
CA TYR A 24 -21.33 -1.57 7.57
C TYR A 24 -20.46 -1.11 8.77
N PRO A 25 -21.06 -0.94 9.96
CA PRO A 25 -20.39 -0.37 11.12
C PRO A 25 -19.47 -1.36 11.85
N LEU A 26 -19.61 -2.67 11.59
CA LEU A 26 -18.89 -3.75 12.24
C LEU A 26 -18.24 -4.66 11.19
N GLY A 27 -17.05 -5.18 11.51
CA GLY A 27 -16.33 -6.13 10.66
C GLY A 27 -16.31 -7.56 11.24
N PRO A 28 -15.89 -8.56 10.45
CA PRO A 28 -15.52 -8.52 9.04
C PRO A 28 -16.75 -8.41 8.12
N VAL A 29 -16.65 -7.59 7.07
CA VAL A 29 -17.76 -7.34 6.13
C VAL A 29 -17.58 -8.20 4.88
N VAL A 30 -18.62 -8.94 4.49
CA VAL A 30 -18.68 -9.69 3.23
C VAL A 30 -19.90 -9.19 2.46
N VAL A 31 -19.65 -8.63 1.26
CA VAL A 31 -20.71 -8.11 0.37
C VAL A 31 -20.72 -8.94 -0.90
N ASN A 32 -21.92 -9.31 -1.36
CA ASN A 32 -22.13 -10.00 -2.63
C ASN A 32 -22.63 -8.99 -3.68
N PHE A 33 -21.95 -8.91 -4.82
CA PHE A 33 -22.27 -7.97 -5.89
C PHE A 33 -22.99 -8.71 -7.03
N THR A 34 -24.29 -8.46 -7.18
CA THR A 34 -25.13 -9.09 -8.21
C THR A 34 -25.24 -8.24 -9.47
N ASP A 35 -25.13 -6.92 -9.32
CA ASP A 35 -25.32 -5.98 -10.42
C ASP A 35 -23.97 -5.52 -10.97
N VAL A 36 -23.94 -5.31 -12.28
CA VAL A 36 -22.80 -4.69 -12.95
C VAL A 36 -22.81 -3.19 -12.72
N GLY A 37 -21.62 -2.62 -12.52
CA GLY A 37 -21.51 -1.20 -12.25
C GLY A 37 -20.28 -0.83 -11.45
N GLU A 38 -20.16 0.46 -11.18
CA GLU A 38 -19.12 1.00 -10.31
C GLU A 38 -19.61 1.06 -8.87
N HIS A 39 -18.78 0.59 -7.95
CA HIS A 39 -19.04 0.68 -6.53
C HIS A 39 -17.95 1.49 -5.84
N TYR A 40 -18.38 2.33 -4.91
CA TYR A 40 -17.53 3.31 -4.25
C TYR A 40 -17.65 3.12 -2.74
N PHE A 41 -16.54 2.78 -2.10
CA PHE A 41 -16.50 2.48 -0.68
C PHE A 41 -15.43 3.29 0.03
N TYR A 42 -15.70 3.74 1.26
CA TYR A 42 -14.67 4.33 2.10
C TYR A 42 -14.98 4.18 3.59
N SER A 43 -14.03 4.55 4.45
CA SER A 43 -14.29 4.63 5.89
C SER A 43 -14.78 6.01 6.29
N GLY A 44 -16.00 6.07 6.78
CA GLY A 44 -16.69 7.28 7.23
C GLY A 44 -16.28 7.78 8.62
N VAL A 45 -15.17 7.28 9.16
CA VAL A 45 -14.72 7.63 10.52
C VAL A 45 -13.65 8.72 10.45
N GLY A 46 -13.98 9.91 10.95
CA GLY A 46 -13.04 11.03 11.00
C GLY A 46 -12.51 11.38 9.61
N ILE A 47 -11.19 11.57 9.49
CA ILE A 47 -10.51 11.97 8.24
C ILE A 47 -9.94 10.80 7.43
N GLN A 48 -10.39 9.57 7.68
CA GLN A 48 -9.78 8.37 7.10
C GLN A 48 -9.96 8.31 5.58
N CYS A 49 -11.09 8.80 5.06
CA CYS A 49 -11.34 8.89 3.62
C CYS A 49 -10.31 9.79 2.92
N GLU A 50 -10.05 10.96 3.50
CA GLU A 50 -9.12 11.98 3.03
C GLU A 50 -7.67 11.50 3.13
N LEU A 51 -7.38 10.67 4.13
CA LEU A 51 -6.09 9.96 4.28
C LEU A 51 -5.94 8.76 3.33
N GLY A 52 -6.93 8.49 2.48
CA GLY A 52 -6.85 7.47 1.43
C GLY A 52 -7.45 6.12 1.79
N GLN A 53 -8.15 5.99 2.92
CA GLN A 53 -8.94 4.79 3.24
C GLN A 53 -10.25 4.77 2.46
N LYS A 54 -10.12 4.65 1.15
CA LYS A 54 -11.21 4.56 0.19
C LYS A 54 -10.82 3.63 -0.95
N PHE A 55 -11.79 2.91 -1.50
CA PHE A 55 -11.59 1.97 -2.58
C PHE A 55 -12.80 1.97 -3.52
N HIS A 56 -12.53 1.92 -4.81
CA HIS A 56 -13.50 1.79 -5.88
C HIS A 56 -13.14 0.59 -6.74
N PHE A 57 -14.17 -0.07 -7.27
CA PHE A 57 -14.00 -1.11 -8.27
C PHE A 57 -15.23 -1.16 -9.18
N THR A 58 -15.03 -1.80 -10.32
CA THR A 58 -16.08 -2.01 -11.31
C THR A 58 -16.41 -3.50 -11.40
N VAL A 59 -17.68 -3.83 -11.22
CA VAL A 59 -18.22 -5.17 -11.46
C VAL A 59 -18.63 -5.26 -12.92
N VAL A 60 -18.05 -6.22 -13.64
CA VAL A 60 -18.31 -6.48 -15.05
C VAL A 60 -19.02 -7.82 -15.23
N LEU A 61 -19.76 -7.96 -16.33
CA LEU A 61 -20.44 -9.20 -16.65
C LEU A 61 -19.41 -10.29 -16.97
N GLY A 62 -19.45 -11.38 -16.22
CA GLY A 62 -18.56 -12.52 -16.45
C GLY A 62 -18.65 -13.54 -15.33
N LYS A 63 -18.02 -14.70 -15.55
CA LYS A 63 -17.82 -15.67 -14.48
C LYS A 63 -16.70 -15.14 -13.58
N GLY A 64 -17.04 -14.77 -12.35
CA GLY A 64 -16.04 -14.42 -11.34
C GLY A 64 -15.13 -15.60 -11.04
N SER A 65 -13.83 -15.33 -10.91
CA SER A 65 -12.86 -16.29 -10.39
C SER A 65 -12.43 -15.83 -9.01
N SER A 66 -12.87 -16.54 -7.97
CA SER A 66 -12.31 -16.33 -6.64
C SER A 66 -10.92 -16.96 -6.64
N GLY A 67 -9.87 -16.17 -6.37
CA GLY A 67 -8.46 -16.59 -6.37
C GLY A 67 -8.09 -17.60 -5.28
N ARG A 68 -9.00 -18.50 -4.88
CA ARG A 68 -8.71 -19.69 -4.08
C ARG A 68 -7.93 -20.69 -4.95
N ILE A 69 -6.74 -20.29 -5.35
CA ILE A 69 -5.66 -21.24 -5.63
C ILE A 69 -5.38 -21.87 -4.26
N HIS A 70 -6.02 -23.00 -3.98
CA HIS A 70 -5.43 -23.94 -3.05
C HIS A 70 -4.03 -24.18 -3.59
N SER A 71 -3.03 -23.67 -2.89
CA SER A 71 -1.62 -23.77 -3.30
C SER A 71 -1.28 -25.24 -3.37
N SER A 72 -1.54 -25.87 -4.51
CA SER A 72 -0.81 -27.05 -4.94
C SER A 72 0.58 -26.51 -5.28
N LEU A 73 1.38 -26.31 -4.24
CA LEU A 73 2.82 -26.16 -4.34
C LEU A 73 3.32 -27.43 -5.02
N ARG A 74 3.38 -27.39 -6.36
CA ARG A 74 4.08 -28.41 -7.12
C ARG A 74 5.56 -28.20 -6.84
N ALA A 75 6.04 -28.93 -5.84
CA ALA A 75 7.43 -28.98 -5.43
C ALA A 75 8.28 -29.54 -6.57
N VAL A 76 8.89 -28.67 -7.38
CA VAL A 76 9.99 -28.96 -8.32
C VAL A 76 10.66 -27.59 -8.53
N VAL A 77 11.88 -27.29 -8.07
CA VAL A 77 13.17 -27.89 -8.43
C VAL A 77 14.18 -27.68 -7.28
N THR A 78 15.01 -28.70 -7.06
CA THR A 78 16.18 -28.80 -6.18
C THR A 78 17.12 -27.60 -6.17
N ALA A 79 17.37 -27.06 -4.98
CA ALA A 79 18.47 -26.12 -4.71
C ALA A 79 19.81 -26.87 -4.58
N PRO A 80 20.93 -26.36 -5.13
CA PRO A 80 22.26 -26.63 -4.62
C PRO A 80 22.60 -25.59 -3.53
N ALA A 81 22.87 -26.06 -2.32
CA ALA A 81 23.39 -25.27 -1.19
C ALA A 81 24.94 -25.24 -1.20
N PRO A 82 25.61 -24.39 -0.40
CA PRO A 82 26.67 -23.48 -0.83
C PRO A 82 28.11 -24.03 -0.69
N SER A 83 29.04 -23.47 -1.47
CA SER A 83 30.48 -23.56 -1.19
C SER A 83 30.94 -22.28 -0.49
N PHE A 84 31.24 -22.37 0.81
CA PHE A 84 31.98 -21.33 1.52
C PHE A 84 33.39 -21.26 0.92
N SER A 85 33.73 -20.16 0.25
CA SER A 85 35.12 -19.81 0.00
C SER A 85 35.50 -18.68 0.93
N ALA A 86 36.33 -19.00 1.92
CA ALA A 86 36.92 -18.04 2.84
C ALA A 86 37.74 -17.02 2.04
N ALA A 87 37.32 -15.75 2.04
CA ALA A 87 38.13 -14.65 1.55
C ALA A 87 38.43 -13.71 2.71
N ALA A 88 39.72 -13.56 2.95
CA ALA A 88 40.37 -12.98 4.10
C ALA A 88 39.94 -11.54 4.42
N ALA A 89 40.02 -11.22 5.71
CA ALA A 89 40.02 -9.88 6.25
C ALA A 89 41.10 -9.02 5.57
N ILE A 90 40.72 -7.83 5.11
CA ILE A 90 41.66 -6.75 4.75
C ILE A 90 41.10 -5.45 5.35
N PRO A 91 41.96 -4.60 5.96
CA PRO A 91 41.54 -3.64 6.97
C PRO A 91 41.02 -2.32 6.39
N ILE A 92 40.11 -1.73 7.17
CA ILE A 92 39.96 -0.30 7.49
C ILE A 92 40.82 0.64 6.62
N HIS A 93 40.16 1.41 5.74
CA HIS A 93 40.50 2.81 5.53
C HIS A 93 39.27 3.55 4.95
N CYS A 94 38.45 4.08 5.85
CA CYS A 94 37.40 5.04 5.55
C CYS A 94 38.05 6.40 5.32
N TRP A 95 38.55 6.66 4.11
CA TRP A 95 38.97 8.00 3.72
C TRP A 95 37.76 8.77 3.17
N GLY A 96 36.79 9.02 4.04
CA GLY A 96 35.79 10.06 3.85
C GLY A 96 36.28 11.32 4.56
N MET A 97 36.01 12.49 3.96
CA MET A 97 36.33 13.84 4.43
C MET A 97 37.67 14.42 3.90
N ALA A 98 37.67 14.85 2.64
CA ALA A 98 38.50 15.95 2.19
C ALA A 98 37.71 16.82 1.20
N ALA A 99 37.76 18.13 1.42
CA ALA A 99 37.20 19.22 0.62
C ALA A 99 35.69 19.48 0.74
N GLY A 100 35.31 20.33 1.69
CA GLY A 100 33.98 20.92 1.72
C GLY A 100 33.66 21.90 2.85
N PHE A 101 34.58 22.18 3.79
CA PHE A 101 34.30 23.03 4.96
C PHE A 101 35.42 24.01 5.36
N ILE A 102 36.11 24.60 4.38
CA ILE A 102 36.95 25.80 4.64
C ILE A 102 36.56 26.87 3.63
N SER A 103 35.44 27.55 3.87
CA SER A 103 35.15 28.85 3.26
C SER A 103 34.13 29.62 4.08
N LEU A 104 34.43 29.89 5.36
CA LEU A 104 33.65 30.83 6.17
C LEU A 104 34.47 31.59 7.24
N VAL A 105 35.78 31.81 7.04
CA VAL A 105 36.61 32.54 8.02
C VAL A 105 37.51 33.63 7.39
N ALA A 106 37.13 34.18 6.23
CA ALA A 106 37.95 35.20 5.56
C ALA A 106 37.17 36.46 5.13
N TRP A 107 36.08 36.80 5.83
CA TRP A 107 35.34 38.06 5.62
C TRP A 107 34.96 38.75 6.93
N LEU A 108 35.94 38.84 7.84
CA LEU A 108 35.99 39.87 8.88
C LEU A 108 37.45 40.30 8.96
N LEU A 109 37.70 41.61 8.79
CA LEU A 109 39.00 42.31 8.62
C LEU A 109 39.40 42.59 7.16
N VAL A 110 38.60 43.43 6.47
CA VAL A 110 39.02 44.71 5.86
C VAL A 110 37.82 45.64 5.88
#